data_AF-A0A3M2DEQ1-F1
#
_entry.id   AF-A0A3M2DEQ1-F1
#
_cell.length_a   1.000
_cell.length_b   1.000
_cell.length_c   1.000
_cell.angle_alpha   90.00
_cell.angle_beta   90.00
_cell.angle_gamma   90.00
#
_symmetry.space_group_name_H-M   'P 1'
#
loop_
_entity.id
_entity.type
_entity.pdbx_description
1 polymer ?
#
loop_
_entity_poly.entity_id
_entity_poly.type
_entity_poly.pdbx_seq_one_letter_code
_entity_poly.pdbx_strand_id
1 'polypeptide(L)'
;MIPGGKLLSNGATKTDHLIVQDLGTTVGNNLFHNFRTFDIEAGKSATFTGPDSIANIIGRITGGSASTINGLLASTIDNANVFLMNPNGVIFGPQATIDIKGAFYTTTANVINLGDNGIFHADTTMTNVLTTAPPEAFGFLGPNAPTLDPKSTAAIEIQNLNIKGSDLTVVGRDGLVKETLVPSVKVAMALKTEGGILTMASVASHGNATLGSINIEDFPAQGHITINSGGTIDTRQVKPSGILNGGDIMVQGGVFVMESGSAIDTGATELAAFGGGPPPPPGSPPSPRVAARHRPRAFLAHLLRLAPDSRRHHPQLRDHLLLVSVCHRLPVPDRPLHQQGEPLLKPERGMSSS
;
A
#
# COMPACT_ATOMS: atom_id res chain seq x y z
N MET A 1 31.21 15.38 -17.82
CA MET A 1 29.89 16.05 -17.83
C MET A 1 29.12 15.48 -19.00
N ILE A 2 28.15 14.59 -18.77
CA ILE A 2 27.33 13.98 -19.83
C ILE A 2 26.03 14.79 -19.91
N PRO A 3 25.68 15.40 -21.06
CA PRO A 3 24.38 16.05 -21.23
C PRO A 3 23.25 15.04 -20.97
N GLY A 4 22.22 15.45 -20.23
CA GLY A 4 21.17 14.54 -19.75
C GLY A 4 20.52 13.72 -20.87
N GLY A 5 20.22 12.46 -20.56
CA GLY A 5 19.74 11.45 -21.51
C GLY A 5 18.60 11.90 -22.43
N LYS A 6 18.66 11.37 -23.66
CA LYS A 6 17.75 11.60 -24.79
C LYS A 6 16.28 11.71 -24.34
N LEU A 7 15.67 12.87 -24.58
CA LEU A 7 14.25 13.09 -24.30
C LEU A 7 13.39 12.13 -25.13
N LEU A 8 12.51 11.37 -24.48
CA LEU A 8 11.42 10.70 -25.19
C LEU A 8 10.25 11.66 -25.41
N SER A 9 9.80 11.69 -26.66
CA SER A 9 8.58 12.34 -27.11
C SER A 9 7.34 11.75 -26.43
N ASN A 10 6.49 12.62 -25.87
CA ASN A 10 5.09 12.37 -25.47
C ASN A 10 4.77 10.93 -24.99
N GLY A 11 5.04 10.63 -23.72
CA GLY A 11 4.74 9.34 -23.09
C GLY A 11 3.26 9.15 -22.73
N ALA A 12 2.35 9.49 -23.65
CA ALA A 12 0.94 9.10 -23.56
C ALA A 12 0.74 7.83 -24.39
N THR A 13 0.74 6.65 -23.75
CA THR A 13 0.78 5.38 -24.46
C THR A 13 -0.60 4.96 -24.97
N LYS A 14 -0.96 5.41 -26.18
CA LYS A 14 -2.13 4.90 -26.95
C LYS A 14 -1.91 3.52 -27.56
N THR A 15 -0.67 3.05 -27.51
CA THR A 15 -0.16 1.78 -28.03
C THR A 15 0.61 1.07 -26.92
N ASP A 16 1.13 -0.13 -27.18
CA ASP A 16 2.11 -0.76 -26.32
C ASP A 16 3.50 -0.17 -26.59
N HIS A 17 4.29 0.09 -25.55
CA HIS A 17 5.62 0.71 -25.67
C HIS A 17 6.71 -0.14 -25.02
N LEU A 18 7.74 -0.41 -25.82
CA LEU A 18 8.99 -0.97 -25.34
C LEU A 18 9.94 0.18 -24.96
N ILE A 19 10.33 0.23 -23.68
CA ILE A 19 11.31 1.21 -23.19
C ILE A 19 12.65 0.48 -23.14
N VAL A 20 13.40 0.56 -24.24
CA VAL A 20 14.73 -0.08 -24.38
C VAL A 20 15.83 0.79 -23.75
N GLN A 21 16.92 0.15 -23.32
CA GLN A 21 18.11 0.79 -22.75
C GLN A 21 18.62 2.02 -23.55
N ASP A 22 18.63 1.95 -24.88
CA ASP A 22 19.08 3.01 -25.80
C ASP A 22 18.29 4.33 -25.71
N LEU A 23 17.15 4.32 -25.00
CA LEU A 23 16.32 5.49 -24.72
C LEU A 23 16.62 6.12 -23.35
N GLY A 24 17.65 5.62 -22.66
CA GLY A 24 18.07 6.08 -21.34
C GLY A 24 19.54 6.51 -21.30
N THR A 25 20.13 6.44 -20.11
CA THR A 25 21.55 6.64 -19.88
C THR A 25 21.99 5.66 -18.80
N THR A 26 22.93 4.77 -19.14
CA THR A 26 23.44 3.76 -18.21
C THR A 26 24.69 4.28 -17.49
N VAL A 27 24.73 4.13 -16.17
CA VAL A 27 25.90 4.42 -15.33
C VAL A 27 26.07 3.26 -14.35
N GLY A 28 27.02 2.35 -14.64
CA GLY A 28 27.13 1.08 -13.93
C GLY A 28 25.85 0.25 -14.10
N ASN A 29 25.28 -0.22 -12.99
CA ASN A 29 24.06 -1.02 -12.96
C ASN A 29 22.76 -0.17 -12.93
N ASN A 30 22.86 1.15 -13.03
CA ASN A 30 21.72 2.07 -13.06
C ASN A 30 21.38 2.49 -14.50
N LEU A 31 20.10 2.44 -14.87
CA LEU A 31 19.57 2.90 -16.15
C LEU A 31 18.58 4.05 -15.93
N PHE A 32 18.99 5.27 -16.28
CA PHE A 32 18.20 6.48 -16.08
C PHE A 32 17.35 6.82 -17.32
N HIS A 33 16.06 7.08 -17.14
CA HIS A 33 15.14 7.52 -18.20
C HIS A 33 14.49 8.88 -17.88
N ASN A 34 14.29 9.68 -18.93
CA ASN A 34 13.68 11.01 -18.86
C ASN A 34 12.38 11.04 -19.67
N PHE A 35 11.25 11.19 -18.99
CA PHE A 35 9.92 11.25 -19.61
C PHE A 35 9.31 12.64 -19.48
N ARG A 36 8.71 13.19 -20.54
CA ARG A 36 7.93 14.44 -20.42
C ARG A 36 6.54 14.20 -19.82
N THR A 37 5.93 13.04 -20.12
CA THR A 37 4.73 12.50 -19.48
C THR A 37 4.89 10.99 -19.39
N PHE A 38 4.15 10.33 -18.51
CA PHE A 38 4.20 8.87 -18.36
C PHE A 38 2.81 8.39 -17.97
N ASP A 39 2.02 8.04 -18.98
CA ASP A 39 0.61 7.66 -18.87
C ASP A 39 0.39 6.36 -19.63
N ILE A 40 -0.23 5.37 -18.96
CA ILE A 40 -0.56 4.06 -19.51
C ILE A 40 -2.07 3.92 -19.62
N GLU A 41 -2.60 3.87 -20.84
CA GLU A 41 -4.04 3.70 -21.07
C GLU A 41 -4.53 2.27 -20.75
N ALA A 42 -5.84 2.11 -20.58
CA ALA A 42 -6.49 0.82 -20.35
C ALA A 42 -6.20 -0.17 -21.48
N GLY A 43 -5.77 -1.39 -21.10
CA GLY A 43 -5.39 -2.43 -22.06
C GLY A 43 -4.10 -2.13 -22.84
N LYS A 44 -3.28 -1.17 -22.40
CA LYS A 44 -1.94 -0.88 -22.94
C LYS A 44 -0.85 -1.25 -21.96
N SER A 45 0.37 -1.35 -22.47
CA SER A 45 1.55 -1.66 -21.69
C SER A 45 2.72 -0.69 -21.93
N ALA A 46 3.51 -0.46 -20.88
CA ALA A 46 4.85 0.07 -20.96
C ALA A 46 5.81 -0.95 -20.33
N THR A 47 6.78 -1.42 -21.11
CA THR A 47 7.66 -2.52 -20.70
C THR A 47 9.12 -2.10 -20.81
N PHE A 48 9.82 -2.03 -19.68
CA PHE A 48 11.26 -1.78 -19.64
C PHE A 48 12.03 -3.02 -20.08
N THR A 49 13.08 -2.81 -20.88
CA THR A 49 13.93 -3.88 -21.43
C THR A 49 15.39 -3.45 -21.53
N GLY A 50 16.29 -4.40 -21.36
CA GLY A 50 17.74 -4.20 -21.31
C GLY A 50 18.45 -5.47 -20.85
N PRO A 51 19.78 -5.44 -20.67
CA PRO A 51 20.56 -6.56 -20.19
C PRO A 51 20.37 -6.77 -18.68
N ASP A 52 20.48 -8.02 -18.23
CA ASP A 52 20.36 -8.44 -16.81
C ASP A 52 21.45 -7.85 -15.88
N SER A 53 22.40 -7.09 -16.43
CA SER A 53 23.34 -6.29 -15.64
C SER A 53 22.73 -5.01 -15.07
N ILE A 54 21.54 -4.58 -15.52
CA ILE A 54 20.83 -3.43 -14.94
C ILE A 54 20.11 -3.87 -13.66
N ALA A 55 20.54 -3.33 -12.51
CA ALA A 55 19.92 -3.58 -11.21
C ALA A 55 18.81 -2.56 -10.88
N ASN A 56 18.92 -1.32 -11.36
CA ASN A 56 17.95 -0.26 -11.09
C ASN A 56 17.57 0.49 -12.38
N ILE A 57 16.29 0.52 -12.70
CA ILE A 57 15.69 1.37 -13.74
C ILE A 57 15.11 2.59 -13.05
N ILE A 58 15.53 3.80 -13.43
CA ILE A 58 15.22 5.04 -12.71
C ILE A 58 14.59 6.04 -13.68
N GLY A 59 13.25 6.11 -13.68
CA GLY A 59 12.47 7.01 -14.51
C GLY A 59 12.06 8.28 -13.77
N ARG A 60 12.41 9.47 -14.30
CA ARG A 60 11.81 10.74 -13.86
C ARG A 60 10.81 11.26 -14.87
N ILE A 61 9.72 11.83 -14.36
CA ILE A 61 8.77 12.62 -15.14
C ILE A 61 9.09 14.10 -14.94
N THR A 62 9.44 14.78 -16.04
CA THR A 62 9.73 16.21 -16.10
C THR A 62 8.52 17.03 -16.56
N GLY A 63 7.35 16.40 -16.58
CA GLY A 63 6.05 17.00 -16.87
C GLY A 63 5.59 18.00 -15.79
N GLY A 64 4.52 18.73 -16.11
CA GLY A 64 3.75 19.49 -15.12
C GLY A 64 2.42 18.80 -14.81
N SER A 65 2.37 17.47 -14.88
CA SER A 65 1.14 16.68 -14.81
C SER A 65 1.41 15.34 -14.13
N ALA A 66 0.42 14.87 -13.35
CA ALA A 66 0.46 13.57 -12.71
C ALA A 66 0.56 12.43 -13.76
N SER A 67 1.20 11.33 -13.39
CA SER A 67 1.26 10.12 -14.22
C SER A 67 -0.01 9.29 -14.04
N THR A 68 -0.72 8.96 -15.13
CA THR A 68 -1.91 8.11 -15.06
C THR A 68 -1.58 6.70 -15.54
N ILE A 69 -1.38 5.76 -14.61
CA ILE A 69 -1.11 4.35 -14.91
C ILE A 69 -2.42 3.58 -14.79
N ASN A 70 -3.07 3.29 -15.91
CA ASN A 70 -4.33 2.52 -15.98
C ASN A 70 -4.18 1.25 -16.83
N GLY A 71 -2.96 0.74 -16.99
CA GLY A 71 -2.64 -0.47 -17.74
C GLY A 71 -1.46 -1.22 -17.12
N LEU A 72 -0.72 -1.95 -17.94
CA LEU A 72 0.42 -2.76 -17.51
C LEU A 72 1.73 -1.96 -17.50
N LEU A 73 2.37 -1.85 -16.33
CA LEU A 73 3.78 -1.46 -16.24
C LEU A 73 4.62 -2.71 -15.94
N ALA A 74 5.61 -3.01 -16.78
CA ALA A 74 6.40 -4.22 -16.67
C ALA A 74 7.91 -3.98 -16.85
N SER A 75 8.72 -4.95 -16.41
CA SER A 75 10.15 -5.04 -16.73
C SER A 75 10.50 -6.48 -17.12
N THR A 76 11.21 -6.67 -18.23
CA THR A 76 11.74 -8.00 -18.59
C THR A 76 13.13 -8.26 -18.01
N ILE A 77 13.79 -7.25 -17.45
CA ILE A 77 15.14 -7.37 -16.88
C ILE A 77 15.03 -8.12 -15.54
N ASP A 78 15.78 -9.22 -15.38
CA ASP A 78 15.59 -10.11 -14.24
C ASP A 78 15.99 -9.44 -12.91
N ASN A 79 15.08 -9.45 -11.94
CA ASN A 79 15.23 -8.85 -10.60
C ASN A 79 15.58 -7.34 -10.56
N ALA A 80 15.47 -6.63 -11.67
CA ALA A 80 15.71 -5.19 -11.71
C ALA A 80 14.63 -4.42 -10.94
N ASN A 81 15.06 -3.54 -10.04
CA ASN A 81 14.18 -2.60 -9.36
C ASN A 81 13.74 -1.49 -10.32
N VAL A 82 12.54 -0.94 -10.15
CA VAL A 82 12.05 0.20 -10.93
C VAL A 82 11.66 1.34 -10.00
N PHE A 83 12.22 2.52 -10.24
CA PHE A 83 11.94 3.75 -9.53
C PHE A 83 11.23 4.73 -10.46
N LEU A 84 10.04 5.18 -10.09
CA LEU A 84 9.27 6.17 -10.82
C LEU A 84 9.05 7.43 -9.98
N MET A 85 9.64 8.55 -10.41
CA MET A 85 9.57 9.84 -9.72
C MET A 85 8.73 10.84 -10.52
N ASN A 86 7.59 11.27 -9.97
CA ASN A 86 6.79 12.38 -10.51
C ASN A 86 6.31 13.31 -9.38
N PRO A 87 6.90 14.50 -9.19
CA PRO A 87 6.47 15.47 -8.19
C PRO A 87 5.01 15.93 -8.32
N ASN A 88 4.40 15.76 -9.51
CA ASN A 88 3.02 16.15 -9.77
C ASN A 88 2.00 15.07 -9.38
N GLY A 89 2.43 13.90 -8.90
CA GLY A 89 1.56 12.81 -8.47
C GLY A 89 1.54 11.62 -9.42
N VAL A 90 0.97 10.52 -8.95
CA VAL A 90 0.80 9.26 -9.70
C VAL A 90 -0.58 8.70 -9.38
N ILE A 91 -1.35 8.37 -10.41
CA ILE A 91 -2.71 7.82 -10.30
C ILE A 91 -2.70 6.41 -10.89
N PHE A 92 -2.92 5.40 -10.05
CA PHE A 92 -3.15 4.03 -10.48
C PHE A 92 -4.65 3.83 -10.73
N GLY A 93 -5.03 3.77 -12.01
CA GLY A 93 -6.42 3.67 -12.46
C GLY A 93 -7.01 2.25 -12.34
N PRO A 94 -8.30 2.05 -12.68
CA PRO A 94 -9.03 0.82 -12.40
C PRO A 94 -8.46 -0.48 -12.99
N GLN A 95 -7.56 -0.39 -13.98
CA GLN A 95 -6.91 -1.54 -14.64
C GLN A 95 -5.39 -1.58 -14.44
N ALA A 96 -4.84 -0.81 -13.50
CA ALA A 96 -3.40 -0.77 -13.25
C ALA A 96 -2.85 -2.12 -12.77
N THR A 97 -1.83 -2.62 -13.44
CA THR A 97 -1.09 -3.84 -13.06
C THR A 97 0.40 -3.58 -13.15
N ILE A 98 1.14 -4.01 -12.13
CA ILE A 98 2.60 -3.95 -12.10
C ILE A 98 3.15 -5.37 -12.17
N ASP A 99 4.05 -5.61 -13.12
CA ASP A 99 4.68 -6.90 -13.41
C ASP A 99 6.20 -6.73 -13.50
N ILE A 100 6.80 -6.55 -12.32
CA ILE A 100 8.22 -6.30 -12.10
C ILE A 100 8.72 -7.37 -11.13
N LYS A 101 9.90 -7.94 -11.39
CA LYS A 101 10.48 -9.02 -10.57
C LYS A 101 11.29 -8.50 -9.39
N GLY A 102 11.95 -7.35 -9.54
CA GLY A 102 12.54 -6.60 -8.43
C GLY A 102 11.48 -5.78 -7.69
N ALA A 103 11.89 -4.90 -6.79
CA ALA A 103 10.99 -4.00 -6.08
C ALA A 103 10.52 -2.83 -6.97
N PHE A 104 9.26 -2.43 -6.84
CA PHE A 104 8.72 -1.23 -7.48
C PHE A 104 8.58 -0.09 -6.48
N TYR A 105 9.20 1.04 -6.81
CA TYR A 105 9.16 2.27 -6.04
C TYR A 105 8.49 3.38 -6.84
N THR A 106 7.55 4.09 -6.23
CA THR A 106 6.94 5.28 -6.81
C THR A 106 6.90 6.42 -5.80
N THR A 107 7.25 7.63 -6.22
CA THR A 107 7.37 8.78 -5.32
C THR A 107 6.99 10.11 -5.96
N THR A 108 6.51 11.03 -5.11
CA THR A 108 6.30 12.45 -5.45
C THR A 108 7.44 13.35 -4.95
N ALA A 109 8.58 12.74 -4.57
CA ALA A 109 9.82 13.44 -4.26
C ALA A 109 10.36 14.23 -5.44
N ASN A 110 11.20 15.22 -5.14
CA ASN A 110 11.80 16.10 -6.14
C ASN A 110 13.15 15.56 -6.65
N VAL A 111 13.81 14.71 -5.86
CA VAL A 111 15.10 14.10 -6.20
C VAL A 111 15.18 12.65 -5.73
N ILE A 112 16.02 11.86 -6.41
CA ILE A 112 16.55 10.59 -5.93
C ILE A 112 18.04 10.79 -5.63
N ASN A 113 18.46 10.50 -4.41
CA ASN A 113 19.87 10.52 -4.00
C ASN A 113 20.52 9.16 -4.30
N LEU A 114 21.79 9.17 -4.73
CA LEU A 114 22.50 8.01 -5.30
C LEU A 114 23.90 7.89 -4.64
N GLY A 115 23.95 7.35 -3.42
CA GLY A 115 25.13 7.42 -2.56
C GLY A 115 25.46 8.86 -2.12
N ASP A 116 26.59 9.02 -1.43
CA ASP A 116 27.07 10.29 -0.83
C ASP A 116 26.99 11.55 -1.72
N ASN A 117 27.19 11.40 -3.04
CA ASN A 117 27.44 12.51 -3.97
C ASN A 117 26.54 12.53 -5.20
N GLY A 118 25.71 11.50 -5.40
CA GLY A 118 24.87 11.39 -6.60
C GLY A 118 23.46 11.93 -6.36
N ILE A 119 22.92 12.62 -7.35
CA ILE A 119 21.58 13.22 -7.27
C ILE A 119 20.91 13.28 -8.65
N PHE A 120 19.65 12.85 -8.70
CA PHE A 120 18.82 12.87 -9.90
C PHE A 120 17.56 13.68 -9.64
N HIS A 121 17.51 14.89 -10.18
CA HIS A 121 16.40 15.83 -10.01
C HIS A 121 15.25 15.55 -10.97
N ALA A 122 14.00 15.73 -10.54
CA ALA A 122 12.85 15.84 -11.44
C ALA A 122 12.87 17.15 -12.24
N ASP A 123 13.32 18.25 -11.61
CA ASP A 123 13.50 19.56 -12.25
C ASP A 123 14.64 19.53 -13.27
N THR A 124 14.36 19.93 -14.51
CA THR A 124 15.33 19.97 -15.61
C THR A 124 16.22 21.21 -15.62
N THR A 125 15.92 22.22 -14.80
CA THR A 125 16.79 23.39 -14.59
C THR A 125 17.94 23.10 -13.63
N MET A 126 17.79 22.06 -12.80
CA MET A 126 18.82 21.58 -11.87
C MET A 126 19.77 20.60 -12.56
N THR A 127 21.03 20.57 -12.11
CA THR A 127 22.07 19.70 -12.67
C THR A 127 22.08 18.35 -11.97
N ASN A 128 21.96 17.26 -12.72
CA ASN A 128 22.07 15.90 -12.19
C ASN A 128 23.54 15.47 -12.04
N VAL A 129 23.82 14.70 -10.98
CA VAL A 129 25.08 13.96 -10.80
C VAL A 129 24.74 12.46 -10.79
N LEU A 130 24.87 11.81 -11.95
CA LEU A 130 24.61 10.38 -12.09
C LEU A 130 25.82 9.56 -11.62
N THR A 131 25.59 8.57 -10.76
CA THR A 131 26.63 7.70 -10.19
C THR A 131 26.29 6.23 -10.41
N THR A 132 27.24 5.35 -10.11
CA THR A 132 27.05 3.88 -10.10
C THR A 132 26.42 3.38 -8.79
N ALA A 133 26.24 4.25 -7.79
CA ALA A 133 25.64 3.88 -6.51
C ALA A 133 24.12 3.69 -6.67
N PRO A 134 23.50 2.73 -5.96
CA PRO A 134 22.05 2.54 -6.03
C PRO A 134 21.29 3.76 -5.45
N PRO A 135 20.00 3.91 -5.76
CA PRO A 135 19.10 4.81 -5.03
C PRO A 135 19.17 4.56 -3.52
N GLU A 136 19.39 5.64 -2.76
CA GLU A 136 19.54 5.60 -1.31
C GLU A 136 18.45 6.38 -0.58
N ALA A 137 17.93 7.47 -1.16
CA ALA A 137 16.85 8.23 -0.55
C ALA A 137 15.98 8.99 -1.56
N PHE A 138 14.72 9.24 -1.18
CA PHE A 138 13.83 10.18 -1.85
C PHE A 138 13.87 11.54 -1.16
N GLY A 139 14.39 12.55 -1.86
CA GLY A 139 14.54 13.89 -1.32
C GLY A 139 13.35 14.80 -1.67
N PHE A 140 12.69 15.31 -0.64
CA PHE A 140 11.63 16.30 -0.74
C PHE A 140 12.23 17.68 -0.45
N LEU A 141 12.19 18.56 -1.45
CA LEU A 141 12.81 19.88 -1.38
C LEU A 141 11.80 20.96 -0.97
N GLY A 142 12.30 22.02 -0.34
CA GLY A 142 11.52 23.22 -0.01
C GLY A 142 10.68 23.12 1.27
N PRO A 143 10.66 24.18 2.11
CA PRO A 143 10.13 24.12 3.47
C PRO A 143 8.66 23.73 3.57
N ASN A 144 7.84 24.09 2.56
CA ASN A 144 6.39 23.93 2.57
C ASN A 144 5.94 22.86 1.58
N ALA A 145 4.80 22.23 1.87
CA ALA A 145 4.06 21.43 0.90
C ALA A 145 3.90 22.22 -0.42
N PRO A 146 4.09 21.61 -1.60
CA PRO A 146 3.89 22.32 -2.86
C PRO A 146 2.45 22.79 -2.97
N THR A 147 2.26 24.10 -3.23
CA THR A 147 0.95 24.62 -3.63
C THR A 147 0.61 24.04 -4.99
N LEU A 148 -0.47 23.28 -5.07
CA LEU A 148 -0.81 22.55 -6.27
C LEU A 148 -1.62 23.40 -7.25
N ASP A 149 -1.40 23.18 -8.55
CA ASP A 149 -2.43 23.50 -9.55
C ASP A 149 -3.72 22.78 -9.12
N PRO A 150 -4.91 23.40 -9.11
CA PRO A 150 -6.16 22.70 -8.81
C PRO A 150 -6.49 21.50 -9.75
N LYS A 151 -5.71 21.28 -10.81
CA LYS A 151 -5.74 20.08 -11.68
C LYS A 151 -4.66 19.03 -11.33
N SER A 152 -3.67 19.39 -10.51
CA SER A 152 -2.62 18.51 -10.02
C SER A 152 -2.98 18.00 -8.63
N THR A 153 -2.84 16.70 -8.39
CA THR A 153 -3.12 16.12 -7.07
C THR A 153 -1.86 15.98 -6.22
N ALA A 154 -0.66 15.91 -6.81
CA ALA A 154 0.65 15.61 -6.18
C ALA A 154 0.65 14.42 -5.19
N ALA A 155 -0.41 13.63 -5.23
CA ALA A 155 -0.64 12.48 -4.40
C ALA A 155 -0.41 11.21 -5.22
N ILE A 156 -0.19 10.11 -4.50
CA ILE A 156 -0.21 8.76 -5.02
C ILE A 156 -1.62 8.23 -4.76
N GLU A 157 -2.49 8.33 -5.77
CA GLU A 157 -3.88 7.84 -5.70
C GLU A 157 -3.97 6.44 -6.32
N ILE A 158 -4.40 5.48 -5.51
CA ILE A 158 -4.56 4.08 -5.89
C ILE A 158 -6.06 3.79 -5.99
N GLN A 159 -6.63 3.91 -7.20
CA GLN A 159 -8.00 3.49 -7.46
C GLN A 159 -8.08 1.98 -7.45
N ASN A 160 -7.33 1.34 -8.34
CA ASN A 160 -7.06 -0.09 -8.30
C ASN A 160 -5.58 -0.31 -8.61
N LEU A 161 -4.93 -1.25 -7.95
CA LEU A 161 -3.54 -1.60 -8.24
C LEU A 161 -3.29 -3.06 -7.91
N ASN A 162 -2.88 -3.84 -8.91
CA ASN A 162 -2.47 -5.23 -8.74
C ASN A 162 -0.96 -5.37 -8.93
N ILE A 163 -0.23 -5.72 -7.87
CA ILE A 163 1.22 -5.97 -7.87
C ILE A 163 1.47 -7.48 -7.93
N LYS A 164 2.22 -7.94 -8.93
CA LYS A 164 2.60 -9.35 -9.07
C LYS A 164 3.97 -9.62 -8.45
N GLY A 165 4.00 -10.35 -7.33
CA GLY A 165 5.21 -11.01 -6.83
C GLY A 165 6.36 -10.11 -6.37
N SER A 166 6.16 -8.79 -6.24
CA SER A 166 7.18 -7.80 -5.91
C SER A 166 6.79 -6.92 -4.73
N ASP A 167 7.81 -6.38 -4.07
CA ASP A 167 7.66 -5.33 -3.07
C ASP A 167 7.13 -4.05 -3.74
N LEU A 168 6.21 -3.36 -3.06
CA LEU A 168 5.74 -2.04 -3.46
C LEU A 168 6.13 -1.02 -2.39
N THR A 169 6.84 0.03 -2.80
CA THR A 169 7.10 1.18 -1.94
C THR A 169 6.50 2.44 -2.55
N VAL A 170 5.58 3.08 -1.84
CA VAL A 170 5.02 4.39 -2.19
C VAL A 170 5.46 5.43 -1.17
N VAL A 171 6.05 6.54 -1.64
CA VAL A 171 6.46 7.65 -0.75
C VAL A 171 5.97 8.97 -1.32
N GLY A 172 4.93 9.54 -0.69
CA GLY A 172 4.34 10.81 -1.10
C GLY A 172 4.65 11.95 -0.13
N ARG A 173 4.50 13.20 -0.61
CA ARG A 173 4.37 14.39 0.24
C ARG A 173 2.97 14.98 0.17
N ASP A 174 2.43 15.39 1.31
CA ASP A 174 1.10 16.01 1.38
C ASP A 174 1.06 17.28 0.53
N GLY A 175 -0.05 17.45 -0.19
CA GLY A 175 -0.30 18.61 -1.04
C GLY A 175 -1.20 19.64 -0.38
N LEU A 176 -1.27 20.83 -0.98
CA LEU A 176 -2.21 21.88 -0.57
C LEU A 176 -2.96 22.44 -1.79
N VAL A 177 -4.29 22.32 -1.79
CA VAL A 177 -5.18 22.89 -2.81
C VAL A 177 -6.11 23.88 -2.12
N LYS A 178 -5.97 25.18 -2.42
CA LYS A 178 -6.79 26.25 -1.83
C LYS A 178 -6.90 26.14 -0.29
N GLU A 179 -5.75 26.04 0.38
CA GLU A 179 -5.64 25.88 1.84
C GLU A 179 -6.24 24.56 2.41
N THR A 180 -6.80 23.70 1.56
CA THR A 180 -7.26 22.36 1.93
C THR A 180 -6.10 21.37 1.74
N LEU A 181 -5.79 20.62 2.79
CA LEU A 181 -4.79 19.56 2.78
C LEU A 181 -5.23 18.41 1.86
N VAL A 182 -4.31 17.91 1.04
CA VAL A 182 -4.49 16.73 0.20
C VAL A 182 -3.55 15.63 0.69
N PRO A 183 -4.07 14.50 1.22
CA PRO A 183 -3.24 13.38 1.67
C PRO A 183 -2.36 12.82 0.56
N SER A 184 -1.10 12.56 0.86
CA SER A 184 -0.10 12.18 -0.15
C SER A 184 -0.24 10.75 -0.67
N VAL A 185 -0.83 9.85 0.11
CA VAL A 185 -1.08 8.45 -0.29
C VAL A 185 -2.54 8.13 0.00
N LYS A 186 -3.27 7.71 -1.04
CA LYS A 186 -4.71 7.48 -0.97
C LYS A 186 -5.06 6.14 -1.64
N VAL A 187 -5.56 5.18 -0.86
CA VAL A 187 -6.15 3.94 -1.40
C VAL A 187 -7.66 4.16 -1.55
N ALA A 188 -8.10 4.36 -2.79
CA ALA A 188 -9.46 4.75 -3.13
C ALA A 188 -10.42 3.56 -3.33
N MET A 189 -9.97 2.41 -3.85
CA MET A 189 -10.81 1.20 -3.95
C MET A 189 -10.06 -0.10 -3.58
N ALA A 190 -8.94 -0.41 -4.24
CA ALA A 190 -8.21 -1.64 -4.02
C ALA A 190 -6.71 -1.53 -4.26
N LEU A 191 -5.92 -2.07 -3.34
CA LEU A 191 -4.50 -2.31 -3.50
C LEU A 191 -4.24 -3.78 -3.18
N LYS A 192 -3.92 -4.57 -4.20
CA LYS A 192 -3.59 -5.98 -4.06
C LYS A 192 -2.11 -6.19 -4.32
N THR A 193 -1.41 -6.87 -3.42
CA THR A 193 -0.07 -7.41 -3.69
C THR A 193 -0.10 -8.93 -3.60
N GLU A 194 0.45 -9.59 -4.61
CA GLU A 194 0.67 -11.03 -4.57
C GLU A 194 2.02 -11.30 -3.88
N GLY A 195 2.06 -11.03 -2.57
CA GLY A 195 3.24 -11.18 -1.72
C GLY A 195 4.07 -9.90 -1.61
N GLY A 196 5.35 -10.06 -1.31
CA GLY A 196 6.28 -8.94 -1.06
C GLY A 196 5.97 -8.15 0.21
N ILE A 197 6.70 -7.06 0.41
CA ILE A 197 6.45 -6.05 1.42
C ILE A 197 5.74 -4.86 0.77
N LEU A 198 4.59 -4.47 1.31
CA LEU A 198 3.94 -3.20 1.00
C LEU A 198 4.42 -2.13 1.98
N THR A 199 5.18 -1.15 1.49
CA THR A 199 5.57 0.04 2.27
C THR A 199 4.85 1.27 1.77
N MET A 200 4.12 1.95 2.66
CA MET A 200 3.49 3.24 2.41
C MET A 200 4.06 4.29 3.36
N ALA A 201 4.68 5.33 2.81
CA ALA A 201 5.20 6.45 3.59
C ALA A 201 4.62 7.80 3.11
N SER A 202 4.38 8.70 4.06
CA SER A 202 3.87 10.04 3.80
C SER A 202 4.59 11.09 4.64
N VAL A 203 5.01 12.17 3.98
CA VAL A 203 5.70 13.31 4.61
C VAL A 203 4.96 14.63 4.36
N ALA A 204 5.20 15.66 5.17
CA ALA A 204 4.64 17.00 4.96
C ALA A 204 5.72 18.09 4.85
N SER A 205 6.85 17.92 5.54
CA SER A 205 8.03 18.78 5.44
C SER A 205 9.00 18.38 4.32
N HIS A 206 10.06 19.18 4.13
CA HIS A 206 11.26 18.72 3.44
C HIS A 206 12.01 17.66 4.27
N GLY A 207 12.89 16.92 3.61
CA GLY A 207 13.71 15.86 4.21
C GLY A 207 14.11 14.81 3.17
N ASN A 208 14.85 13.79 3.61
CA ASN A 208 15.23 12.64 2.80
C ASN A 208 14.58 11.39 3.41
N ALA A 209 13.75 10.68 2.64
CA ALA A 209 13.21 9.38 3.04
C ALA A 209 14.18 8.29 2.59
N THR A 210 14.97 7.75 3.53
CA THR A 210 16.03 6.76 3.25
C THR A 210 15.43 5.40 2.88
N LEU A 211 16.06 4.69 1.95
CA LEU A 211 15.62 3.40 1.38
C LEU A 211 16.23 2.18 2.10
N GLY A 212 15.82 0.98 1.69
CA GLY A 212 16.20 -0.30 2.32
C GLY A 212 15.16 -0.72 3.35
N SER A 213 15.04 0.05 4.43
CA SER A 213 13.83 0.11 5.27
C SER A 213 13.42 1.57 5.29
N ILE A 214 12.25 1.91 4.74
CA ILE A 214 11.85 3.33 4.66
C ILE A 214 11.93 3.97 6.04
N ASN A 215 12.63 5.09 6.14
CA ASN A 215 12.73 5.89 7.35
C ASN A 215 12.36 7.35 7.02
N ILE A 216 11.39 7.89 7.75
CA ILE A 216 10.93 9.29 7.70
C ILE A 216 10.95 9.96 9.08
N GLU A 217 11.70 9.44 10.04
CA GLU A 217 11.82 9.97 11.41
C GLU A 217 12.48 11.36 11.44
N ASP A 218 13.42 11.61 10.54
CA ASP A 218 14.13 12.90 10.41
C ASP A 218 13.26 14.03 9.79
N PHE A 219 12.02 13.75 9.37
CA PHE A 219 11.12 14.79 8.83
C PHE A 219 10.47 15.59 9.97
N PRO A 220 10.64 16.92 10.04
CA PRO A 220 9.93 17.77 11.01
C PRO A 220 8.41 17.63 11.02
N ALA A 221 7.81 17.25 9.88
CA ALA A 221 6.39 16.90 9.80
C ALA A 221 6.18 15.72 8.85
N GLN A 222 5.57 14.65 9.37
CA GLN A 222 5.10 13.51 8.59
C GLN A 222 3.67 13.75 8.10
N GLY A 223 3.28 13.13 6.98
CA GLY A 223 2.04 13.42 6.25
C GLY A 223 0.91 12.42 6.50
N HIS A 224 -0.09 12.46 5.62
CA HIS A 224 -1.34 11.70 5.73
C HIS A 224 -1.43 10.55 4.74
N ILE A 225 -1.82 9.37 5.25
CA ILE A 225 -2.14 8.17 4.47
C ILE A 225 -3.61 7.83 4.73
N THR A 226 -4.43 7.72 3.67
CA THR A 226 -5.86 7.46 3.78
C THR A 226 -6.28 6.23 2.99
N ILE A 227 -7.05 5.34 3.60
CA ILE A 227 -7.87 4.33 2.92
C ILE A 227 -9.31 4.84 2.93
N ASN A 228 -9.84 5.14 1.75
CA ASN A 228 -11.18 5.71 1.58
C ASN A 228 -12.31 4.72 1.88
N SER A 229 -13.53 5.24 1.95
CA SER A 229 -14.74 4.47 2.23
C SER A 229 -14.92 3.30 1.25
N GLY A 230 -14.89 2.07 1.75
CA GLY A 230 -14.88 0.84 0.94
C GLY A 230 -13.53 0.44 0.32
N GLY A 231 -12.46 1.20 0.57
CA GLY A 231 -11.11 0.94 0.10
C GLY A 231 -10.47 -0.28 0.78
N THR A 232 -9.73 -1.09 0.03
CA THR A 232 -9.17 -2.36 0.51
C THR A 232 -7.68 -2.46 0.24
N ILE A 233 -6.93 -3.06 1.18
CA ILE A 233 -5.56 -3.53 0.97
C ILE A 233 -5.53 -5.04 1.21
N ASP A 234 -5.02 -5.80 0.25
CA ASP A 234 -4.99 -7.28 0.27
C ASP A 234 -3.60 -7.78 -0.15
N THR A 235 -2.80 -8.25 0.81
CA THR A 235 -1.45 -8.79 0.55
C THR A 235 -1.42 -10.32 0.53
N ARG A 236 -2.60 -10.97 0.47
CA ARG A 236 -2.73 -12.43 0.63
C ARG A 236 -2.11 -13.23 -0.49
N GLN A 237 -1.34 -14.25 -0.12
CA GLN A 237 -0.83 -15.26 -1.05
C GLN A 237 -1.83 -16.39 -1.26
N VAL A 238 -2.77 -16.23 -2.20
CA VAL A 238 -3.71 -17.30 -2.57
C VAL A 238 -3.06 -18.26 -3.57
N LYS A 239 -2.76 -19.49 -3.14
CA LYS A 239 -2.32 -20.59 -4.02
C LYS A 239 -3.43 -21.64 -4.17
N PRO A 240 -3.35 -22.57 -5.14
CA PRO A 240 -4.32 -23.68 -5.26
C PRO A 240 -4.45 -24.55 -4.00
N SER A 241 -3.44 -24.55 -3.13
CA SER A 241 -3.41 -25.22 -1.82
C SER A 241 -4.09 -24.43 -0.68
N GLY A 242 -4.59 -23.23 -0.93
CA GLY A 242 -5.16 -22.31 0.07
C GLY A 242 -4.38 -21.00 0.19
N ILE A 243 -4.78 -20.17 1.16
CA ILE A 243 -4.05 -18.95 1.53
C ILE A 243 -2.77 -19.38 2.27
N LEU A 244 -1.63 -19.00 1.73
CA LEU A 244 -0.38 -18.91 2.47
C LEU A 244 -0.26 -17.51 3.06
N ASN A 245 0.54 -17.37 4.13
CA ASN A 245 0.84 -16.11 4.81
C ASN A 245 0.95 -14.95 3.81
N GLY A 246 0.19 -13.87 4.02
CA GLY A 246 0.30 -12.67 3.20
C GLY A 246 1.57 -11.88 3.47
N GLY A 247 1.81 -10.90 2.61
CA GLY A 247 2.95 -9.98 2.72
C GLY A 247 2.81 -9.00 3.88
N ASP A 248 3.96 -8.55 4.41
CA ASP A 248 4.02 -7.51 5.43
C ASP A 248 3.53 -6.17 4.88
N ILE A 249 2.91 -5.37 5.75
CA ILE A 249 2.50 -3.99 5.46
C ILE A 249 3.18 -3.05 6.46
N MET A 250 4.01 -2.15 5.96
CA MET A 250 4.64 -1.09 6.73
C MET A 250 4.02 0.26 6.35
N VAL A 251 3.53 0.99 7.36
CA VAL A 251 2.87 2.30 7.18
C VAL A 251 3.59 3.33 8.05
N GLN A 252 4.08 4.41 7.43
CA GLN A 252 4.75 5.50 8.12
C GLN A 252 4.15 6.85 7.71
N GLY A 253 3.62 7.60 8.68
CA GLY A 253 3.04 8.90 8.45
C GLY A 253 2.57 9.52 9.76
N GLY A 254 2.38 10.83 9.77
CA GLY A 254 1.90 11.55 10.94
C GLY A 254 0.44 11.22 11.26
N VAL A 255 -0.33 10.86 10.22
CA VAL A 255 -1.73 10.45 10.33
C VAL A 255 -2.01 9.30 9.38
N PHE A 256 -2.66 8.25 9.90
CA PHE A 256 -3.22 7.16 9.12
C PHE A 256 -4.74 7.08 9.34
N VAL A 257 -5.52 7.15 8.27
CA VAL A 257 -6.99 7.15 8.31
C VAL A 257 -7.56 5.95 7.55
N MET A 258 -8.49 5.24 8.19
CA MET A 258 -9.34 4.23 7.57
C MET A 258 -10.79 4.71 7.64
N GLU A 259 -11.39 5.01 6.49
CA GLU A 259 -12.79 5.45 6.39
C GLU A 259 -13.77 4.27 6.50
N SER A 260 -15.08 4.57 6.57
CA SER A 260 -16.14 3.56 6.76
C SER A 260 -16.09 2.43 5.73
N GLY A 261 -16.12 1.18 6.20
CA GLY A 261 -16.11 0.01 5.33
C GLY A 261 -14.79 -0.28 4.62
N SER A 262 -13.71 0.43 4.94
CA SER A 262 -12.36 0.06 4.50
C SER A 262 -11.83 -1.19 5.21
N ALA A 263 -10.88 -1.90 4.60
CA ALA A 263 -10.30 -3.12 5.15
C ALA A 263 -8.82 -3.31 4.78
N ILE A 264 -8.10 -4.03 5.63
CA ILE A 264 -6.75 -4.55 5.36
C ILE A 264 -6.79 -6.05 5.67
N ASP A 265 -6.29 -6.88 4.75
CA ASP A 265 -6.18 -8.33 4.91
C ASP A 265 -4.78 -8.83 4.50
N THR A 266 -4.05 -9.36 5.48
CA THR A 266 -2.71 -9.95 5.31
C THR A 266 -2.72 -11.48 5.40
N GLY A 267 -3.89 -12.12 5.37
CA GLY A 267 -3.99 -13.58 5.21
C GLY A 267 -3.40 -14.38 6.37
N ALA A 268 -3.54 -13.88 7.60
CA ALA A 268 -3.16 -14.62 8.79
C ALA A 268 -3.97 -15.92 8.89
N THR A 269 -3.36 -17.03 8.46
CA THR A 269 -3.87 -18.38 8.70
C THR A 269 -4.17 -18.53 10.18
N GLU A 270 -5.36 -19.06 10.54
CA GLU A 270 -5.71 -19.28 11.95
C GLU A 270 -4.58 -20.04 12.65
N LEU A 271 -3.97 -19.42 13.67
CA LEU A 271 -3.17 -20.15 14.63
C LEU A 271 -4.11 -21.20 15.21
N ALA A 272 -3.91 -22.47 14.84
CA ALA A 272 -4.78 -23.55 15.23
C ALA A 272 -4.89 -23.53 16.75
N ALA A 273 -6.05 -23.11 17.25
CA ALA A 273 -6.27 -23.01 18.67
C ALA A 273 -6.14 -24.43 19.21
N PHE A 274 -5.03 -24.72 19.90
CA PHE A 274 -4.94 -25.86 20.77
C PHE A 274 -5.99 -25.64 21.85
N GLY A 275 -7.19 -26.15 21.58
CA GLY A 275 -8.27 -26.39 22.53
C GLY A 275 -7.87 -27.49 23.51
N GLY A 276 -6.68 -27.35 24.10
CA GLY A 276 -6.30 -27.97 25.35
C GLY A 276 -7.16 -27.33 26.43
N GLY A 277 -8.41 -27.78 26.51
CA GLY A 277 -9.09 -27.80 27.80
C GLY A 277 -8.20 -28.55 28.82
N PRO A 278 -8.35 -28.28 30.12
CA PRO A 278 -7.58 -28.99 31.14
C PRO A 278 -7.68 -30.51 30.89
N PRO A 279 -6.56 -31.25 31.02
CA PRO A 279 -6.53 -32.67 30.66
C PRO A 279 -7.65 -33.41 31.39
N PRO A 280 -8.39 -34.29 30.71
CA PRO A 280 -9.52 -34.98 31.31
C PRO A 280 -9.04 -35.79 32.53
N PRO A 281 -9.82 -35.88 33.60
CA PRO A 281 -9.43 -36.67 34.77
C PRO A 281 -9.21 -38.14 34.36
N PRO A 282 -8.24 -38.84 35.00
CA PRO A 282 -7.91 -40.21 34.66
C PRO A 282 -9.15 -41.12 34.66
N GLY A 283 -9.37 -41.86 33.56
CA GLY A 283 -10.51 -42.76 33.40
C GLY A 283 -11.66 -42.23 32.51
N SER A 284 -11.54 -41.03 31.94
CA SER A 284 -12.55 -40.49 31.01
C SER A 284 -12.56 -41.25 29.65
N PRO A 285 -13.72 -41.65 29.11
CA PRO A 285 -13.80 -42.31 27.79
C PRO A 285 -13.50 -41.33 26.63
N PRO A 286 -13.01 -41.81 25.48
CA PRO A 286 -12.62 -40.96 24.36
C PRO A 286 -13.83 -40.29 23.68
N SER A 287 -13.79 -38.97 23.54
CA SER A 287 -14.84 -38.18 22.88
C SER A 287 -14.85 -38.37 21.35
N PRO A 288 -16.02 -38.44 20.70
CA PRO A 288 -16.12 -38.53 19.24
C PRO A 288 -15.66 -37.23 18.55
N ARG A 289 -14.90 -37.36 17.46
CA ARG A 289 -14.43 -36.21 16.66
C ARG A 289 -15.60 -35.51 15.98
N VAL A 290 -15.87 -34.26 16.35
CA VAL A 290 -16.82 -33.39 15.64
C VAL A 290 -16.13 -32.77 14.42
N ALA A 291 -16.69 -32.98 13.22
CA ALA A 291 -16.19 -32.36 12.00
C ALA A 291 -16.53 -30.87 11.96
N ALA A 292 -15.51 -30.01 11.87
CA ALA A 292 -15.69 -28.56 11.77
C ALA A 292 -16.28 -28.17 10.40
N ARG A 293 -17.33 -27.33 10.40
CA ARG A 293 -17.85 -26.67 9.19
C ARG A 293 -17.30 -25.25 9.11
N HIS A 294 -16.57 -24.93 8.04
CA HIS A 294 -16.13 -23.56 7.77
C HIS A 294 -17.32 -22.61 7.54
N ARG A 295 -17.22 -21.40 8.09
CA ARG A 295 -17.92 -20.20 7.64
C ARG A 295 -17.00 -18.98 7.83
N PRO A 296 -16.76 -18.15 6.80
CA PRO A 296 -16.01 -16.91 6.97
C PRO A 296 -16.83 -15.87 7.74
N ARG A 297 -16.16 -15.00 8.50
CA ARG A 297 -16.71 -13.81 9.15
C ARG A 297 -15.78 -12.63 8.90
N ALA A 298 -16.33 -11.52 8.39
CA ALA A 298 -15.61 -10.24 8.33
C ALA A 298 -15.62 -9.56 9.71
N PHE A 299 -14.57 -8.78 10.00
CA PHE A 299 -14.43 -8.00 11.23
C PHE A 299 -14.60 -6.50 10.97
N LEU A 300 -15.14 -5.79 11.97
CA LEU A 300 -15.33 -4.34 11.99
C LEU A 300 -14.52 -3.78 13.18
N ALA A 301 -13.67 -2.79 12.93
CA ALA A 301 -12.87 -2.15 13.98
C ALA A 301 -13.60 -0.94 14.60
N HIS A 302 -13.30 -0.66 15.88
CA HIS A 302 -13.76 0.55 16.57
C HIS A 302 -12.56 1.26 17.20
N LEU A 303 -12.43 2.57 16.95
CA LEU A 303 -11.27 3.36 17.32
C LEU A 303 -11.32 3.84 18.79
N LEU A 304 -10.26 3.61 19.56
CA LEU A 304 -10.04 4.30 20.83
C LEU A 304 -9.29 5.61 20.59
N ARG A 305 -9.93 6.74 20.91
CA ARG A 305 -9.24 8.05 20.99
C ARG A 305 -8.50 8.16 22.32
N LEU A 306 -7.18 8.34 22.26
CA LEU A 306 -6.40 8.85 23.39
C LEU A 306 -6.34 10.37 23.32
N ALA A 307 -6.86 11.05 24.34
CA ALA A 307 -6.65 12.48 24.54
C ALA A 307 -5.35 12.72 25.34
N PRO A 308 -4.57 13.77 25.04
CA PRO A 308 -3.34 14.05 25.77
C PRO A 308 -3.64 14.69 27.13
N ASP A 309 -3.41 13.96 28.22
CA ASP A 309 -3.41 14.56 29.56
C ASP A 309 -2.10 15.33 29.82
N SER A 310 -2.23 16.50 30.43
CA SER A 310 -1.18 17.51 30.53
C SER A 310 -0.66 17.64 31.96
N ARG A 311 0.40 16.87 32.32
CA ARG A 311 1.44 17.21 33.33
C ARG A 311 2.40 16.06 33.66
N ARG A 312 3.69 16.20 33.31
CA ARG A 312 4.91 16.12 34.18
C ARG A 312 6.19 15.87 33.35
N HIS A 313 7.34 16.15 33.96
CA HIS A 313 8.66 16.28 33.32
C HIS A 313 9.44 14.96 33.11
N HIS A 314 10.32 15.00 32.10
CA HIS A 314 11.62 14.31 32.01
C HIS A 314 11.63 12.79 31.64
N PRO A 315 12.75 12.25 31.09
CA PRO A 315 12.75 11.90 29.66
C PRO A 315 13.09 10.42 29.32
N GLN A 316 13.13 10.15 28.02
CA GLN A 316 13.48 8.89 27.30
C GLN A 316 12.35 7.87 27.08
N LEU A 317 12.57 7.03 26.05
CA LEU A 317 11.67 6.05 25.42
C LEU A 317 10.49 6.63 24.63
N ARG A 318 10.66 6.69 23.29
CA ARG A 318 9.58 6.68 22.30
C ARG A 318 9.98 5.91 21.03
N ASP A 319 10.11 4.60 21.18
CA ASP A 319 9.93 3.69 20.05
C ASP A 319 8.41 3.53 19.86
N HIS A 320 7.89 3.85 18.67
CA HIS A 320 6.47 3.73 18.35
C HIS A 320 6.24 2.84 17.13
N LEU A 321 6.64 1.58 17.25
CA LEU A 321 6.26 0.52 16.32
C LEU A 321 4.80 0.10 16.58
N LEU A 322 3.87 0.48 15.69
CA LEU A 322 2.46 0.13 15.81
C LEU A 322 2.16 -1.24 15.19
N LEU A 323 2.41 -2.32 15.94
CA LEU A 323 2.02 -3.67 15.52
C LEU A 323 0.51 -3.88 15.74
N VAL A 324 -0.31 -3.68 14.70
CA VAL A 324 -1.77 -3.83 14.78
C VAL A 324 -2.18 -5.30 14.66
N SER A 325 -2.51 -5.93 15.79
CA SER A 325 -3.15 -7.25 15.83
C SER A 325 -4.52 -7.14 16.49
N VAL A 326 -5.58 -7.46 15.74
CA VAL A 326 -6.98 -7.24 16.17
C VAL A 326 -7.68 -8.56 16.45
N CYS A 327 -8.01 -8.79 17.72
CA CYS A 327 -8.92 -9.83 18.17
C CYS A 327 -10.22 -9.20 18.70
N HIS A 328 -11.38 -9.76 18.36
CA HIS A 328 -12.66 -9.40 18.99
C HIS A 328 -13.54 -10.63 19.24
N ARG A 329 -14.11 -10.70 20.46
CA ARG A 329 -15.16 -11.66 20.84
C ARG A 329 -16.52 -10.98 20.69
N LEU A 330 -17.42 -11.56 19.88
CA LEU A 330 -18.82 -11.12 19.82
C LEU A 330 -19.65 -11.75 20.96
N PRO A 331 -20.65 -11.05 21.53
CA PRO A 331 -21.59 -11.64 22.47
C PRO A 331 -22.50 -12.67 21.78
N VAL A 332 -22.93 -13.68 22.54
CA VAL A 332 -23.94 -14.65 22.08
C VAL A 332 -25.33 -14.09 22.40
N PRO A 333 -26.28 -14.06 21.45
CA PRO A 333 -27.68 -13.77 21.76
C PRO A 333 -28.38 -15.04 22.28
N ASP A 334 -29.08 -14.93 23.40
CA ASP A 334 -29.91 -16.01 23.93
C ASP A 334 -31.03 -16.39 22.95
N ARG A 335 -31.24 -17.71 22.77
CA ARG A 335 -32.41 -18.24 22.06
C ARG A 335 -33.51 -18.62 23.05
N PRO A 336 -34.79 -18.39 22.73
CA PRO A 336 -35.90 -18.91 23.52
C PRO A 336 -36.04 -20.43 23.36
N LEU A 337 -36.39 -21.11 24.46
CA LEU A 337 -36.72 -22.55 24.47
C LEU A 337 -38.21 -22.75 24.12
N HIS A 338 -38.50 -23.72 23.24
CA HIS A 338 -39.87 -24.10 22.87
C HIS A 338 -40.28 -25.43 23.53
N GLN A 339 -41.40 -25.37 24.26
CA GLN A 339 -42.45 -26.38 24.51
C GLN A 339 -42.15 -27.89 24.66
N GLN A 340 -42.61 -28.43 25.81
CA GLN A 340 -43.31 -29.72 26.03
C GLN A 340 -44.33 -29.52 27.20
N GLY A 341 -45.42 -30.29 27.39
CA GLY A 341 -45.95 -31.36 26.54
C GLY A 341 -47.13 -32.20 27.09
N GLU A 342 -48.20 -31.60 27.66
CA GLU A 342 -49.46 -32.27 28.10
C GLU A 342 -49.31 -33.29 29.29
N PRO A 343 -50.38 -33.88 29.92
CA PRO A 343 -51.80 -33.91 29.52
C PRO A 343 -52.93 -33.73 30.59
N LEU A 344 -54.16 -33.53 30.06
CA LEU A 344 -55.49 -33.95 30.56
C LEU A 344 -56.03 -33.54 31.96
N LEU A 345 -57.17 -32.82 31.94
CA LEU A 345 -58.41 -33.25 32.60
C LEU A 345 -59.67 -32.58 31.98
N LYS A 346 -60.74 -33.36 31.85
CA LYS A 346 -62.09 -33.02 31.35
C LYS A 346 -63.09 -33.17 32.52
N PRO A 347 -64.41 -32.88 32.41
CA PRO A 347 -65.16 -32.19 31.33
C PRO A 347 -66.14 -31.10 31.86
N GLU A 348 -66.86 -30.42 30.97
CA GLU A 348 -68.33 -30.30 31.14
C GLU A 348 -69.07 -30.08 29.81
N ARG A 349 -70.40 -30.26 29.81
CA ARG A 349 -71.26 -30.29 28.61
C ARG A 349 -72.15 -29.04 28.50
N GLY A 350 -72.36 -28.57 27.29
CA GLY A 350 -73.46 -27.66 26.93
C GLY A 350 -73.93 -27.95 25.51
N MET A 351 -75.22 -28.28 25.33
CA MET A 351 -75.85 -28.55 24.03
C MET A 351 -76.83 -27.42 23.67
N SER A 352 -77.32 -27.44 22.41
CA SER A 352 -78.27 -26.50 21.79
C SER A 352 -77.61 -25.23 21.22
N SER A 353 -77.94 -24.75 20.01
CA SER A 353 -79.07 -25.07 19.12
C SER A 353 -78.72 -24.93 17.63
N SER A 354 -79.61 -25.46 16.78
CA SER A 354 -79.74 -25.28 15.30
C SER A 354 -78.78 -26.07 14.41
#